data_AF-A0A537GHQ8-F1
#
_entry.id   AF-A0A537GHQ8-F1
#
_cell.length_a   1.000
_cell.length_b   1.000
_cell.length_c   1.000
_cell.angle_alpha   90.00
_cell.angle_beta   90.00
_cell.angle_gamma   90.00
#
_symmetry.space_group_name_H-M   'P 1'
#
loop_
_entity.id
_entity.type
_entity.pdbx_description
1 polymer ?
#
loop_
_entity_poly.entity_id
_entity_poly.type
_entity_poly.pdbx_seq_one_letter_code
_entity_poly.pdbx_strand_id
1 'polypeptide(L)'
;MTEVLDLYKSVGRRNIEYFAWIHDVYSWITLPSVSFDRRKVLGEDKTKLAIFDILVDDLADNYTTRSFSMLEQLIKIPWQAKDTSVETNDYLQVARKVWEDLISSVSLYPRFSEFERIFYFDLRQVLSSMLYSYLANTEGIENPVETNFYSSYGCVVELAIDMDLMCSPAFDMKELGPMRTVASLAQKIAHIANLLTTYPSELVERDVSSPIISLAMRKGLIRKEELGDKAVLPRLSKLEWIFKNKAYTYIRRVAEYEKEVRSLNIRGFSGYLAELLERFEGSRSLR
;
A
#
# COMPACT_ATOMS: atom_id res chain seq x y z
N MET A 1 5.28 -18.47 -2.83
CA MET A 1 5.58 -17.25 -3.64
C MET A 1 5.57 -17.49 -5.16
N THR A 2 6.33 -18.43 -5.72
CA THR A 2 6.43 -18.63 -7.20
C THR A 2 5.09 -18.79 -7.90
N GLU A 3 4.20 -19.64 -7.37
CA GLU A 3 2.87 -19.87 -7.93
C GLU A 3 2.02 -18.58 -7.96
N VAL A 4 2.06 -17.77 -6.90
CA VAL A 4 1.37 -16.48 -6.82
C VAL A 4 1.87 -15.51 -7.89
N LEU A 5 3.19 -15.47 -8.12
CA LEU A 5 3.77 -14.65 -9.18
C LEU A 5 3.37 -15.12 -10.58
N ASP A 6 3.30 -16.43 -10.80
CA ASP A 6 2.87 -17.00 -12.08
C ASP A 6 1.37 -16.74 -12.32
N LEU A 7 0.54 -16.83 -11.29
CA LEU A 7 -0.85 -16.38 -11.34
C LEU A 7 -0.95 -14.89 -11.68
N TYR A 8 -0.19 -14.03 -11.01
CA TYR A 8 -0.17 -12.60 -11.34
C TYR A 8 0.20 -12.35 -12.80
N LYS A 9 1.26 -12.98 -13.33
CA LYS A 9 1.69 -12.81 -14.73
C LYS A 9 0.59 -13.12 -15.76
N SER A 10 -0.36 -13.99 -15.43
CA SER A 10 -1.44 -14.35 -16.35
C SER A 10 -2.46 -13.24 -16.58
N VAL A 11 -2.58 -12.27 -15.67
CA VAL A 11 -3.61 -11.22 -15.71
C VAL A 11 -3.09 -9.80 -15.45
N GLY A 12 -1.98 -9.70 -14.72
CA GLY A 12 -1.34 -8.47 -14.29
C GLY A 12 -0.36 -7.92 -15.33
N ARG A 13 0.10 -6.69 -15.08
CA ARG A 13 0.85 -5.90 -16.08
C ARG A 13 2.18 -5.36 -15.58
N ARG A 14 2.41 -5.38 -14.25
CA ARG A 14 3.64 -4.86 -13.66
C ARG A 14 4.81 -5.82 -13.89
N ASN A 15 6.01 -5.25 -13.96
CA ASN A 15 7.24 -6.04 -14.02
C ASN A 15 7.36 -6.93 -12.76
N ILE A 16 7.66 -8.21 -12.96
CA ILE A 16 7.80 -9.17 -11.85
C ILE A 16 8.97 -8.81 -10.92
N GLU A 17 10.00 -8.16 -11.47
CA GLU A 17 11.14 -7.65 -10.69
C GLU A 17 10.69 -6.63 -9.62
N TYR A 18 9.58 -5.93 -9.86
CA TYR A 18 8.98 -5.05 -8.85
C TYR A 18 8.53 -5.83 -7.61
N PHE A 19 7.98 -7.04 -7.76
CA PHE A 19 7.58 -7.87 -6.61
C PHE A 19 8.78 -8.43 -5.85
N ALA A 20 9.90 -8.70 -6.53
CA ALA A 20 11.15 -9.05 -5.85
C ALA A 20 11.64 -7.87 -4.98
N TRP A 21 11.59 -6.65 -5.52
CA TRP A 21 11.92 -5.44 -4.76
C TRP A 21 10.96 -5.20 -3.58
N ILE A 22 9.64 -5.37 -3.78
CA ILE A 22 8.65 -5.28 -2.69
C ILE A 22 8.95 -6.30 -1.60
N HIS A 23 9.24 -7.55 -1.98
CA HIS A 23 9.58 -8.60 -1.04
C HIS A 23 10.83 -8.25 -0.22
N ASP A 24 11.86 -7.70 -0.85
CA ASP A 24 13.07 -7.24 -0.17
C ASP A 24 12.78 -6.09 0.81
N VAL A 25 11.92 -5.13 0.41
CA VAL A 25 11.46 -4.06 1.30
C VAL A 25 10.76 -4.64 2.52
N TYR A 26 9.75 -5.50 2.35
CA TYR A 26 9.02 -6.08 3.49
C TYR A 26 9.88 -6.98 4.37
N SER A 27 10.84 -7.69 3.79
CA SER A 27 11.80 -8.51 4.53
C SER A 27 12.76 -7.65 5.37
N TRP A 28 13.11 -6.46 4.87
CA TRP A 28 13.98 -5.52 5.55
C TRP A 28 13.24 -4.69 6.62
N ILE A 29 12.06 -4.16 6.32
CA ILE A 29 11.24 -3.35 7.24
C ILE A 29 10.23 -4.23 7.98
N THR A 30 10.74 -4.98 8.95
CA THR A 30 9.95 -5.83 9.84
C THR A 30 10.23 -5.46 11.30
N LEU A 31 9.21 -5.53 12.17
CA LEU A 31 9.39 -5.24 13.59
C LEU A 31 10.47 -6.14 14.22
N PRO A 32 11.36 -5.60 15.07
CA PRO A 32 12.47 -6.35 15.67
C PRO A 32 12.04 -7.59 16.47
N SER A 33 10.80 -7.59 16.97
CA SER A 33 10.18 -8.67 17.75
C SER A 33 9.77 -9.89 16.95
N VAL A 34 9.71 -9.79 15.62
CA VAL A 34 9.42 -10.95 14.78
C VAL A 34 10.62 -11.88 14.76
N SER A 35 10.38 -13.12 15.19
CA SER A 35 11.38 -14.16 15.26
C SER A 35 11.93 -14.54 13.87
N PHE A 36 13.21 -14.89 13.81
CA PHE A 36 13.91 -15.15 12.54
C PHE A 36 13.27 -16.26 11.70
N ASP A 37 12.71 -17.27 12.35
CA ASP A 37 11.98 -18.38 11.71
C ASP A 37 10.69 -17.92 11.01
N ARG A 38 10.09 -16.80 11.44
CA ARG A 38 8.87 -16.26 10.83
C ARG A 38 9.11 -15.21 9.77
N ARG A 39 10.26 -14.52 9.79
CA ARG A 39 10.55 -13.40 8.85
C ARG A 39 10.39 -13.78 7.39
N LYS A 40 10.82 -14.99 7.00
CA LYS A 40 10.69 -15.45 5.61
C LYS A 40 9.22 -15.57 5.20
N VAL A 41 8.44 -16.33 5.97
CA VAL A 41 7.01 -16.56 5.66
C VAL A 41 6.23 -15.24 5.71
N LEU A 42 6.52 -14.39 6.70
CA LEU A 42 5.94 -13.07 6.83
C LEU A 42 6.26 -12.15 5.64
N GLY A 43 7.51 -12.13 5.18
CA GLY A 43 7.91 -11.37 3.99
C GLY A 43 7.18 -11.85 2.74
N GLU A 44 7.03 -13.18 2.58
CA GLU A 44 6.22 -13.77 1.52
C GLU A 44 4.76 -13.33 1.63
N ASP A 45 4.12 -13.44 2.78
CA ASP A 45 2.71 -13.08 2.95
C ASP A 45 2.47 -11.58 2.77
N LYS A 46 3.35 -10.70 3.27
CA LYS A 46 3.27 -9.26 2.99
C LYS A 46 3.37 -8.95 1.49
N THR A 47 4.19 -9.71 0.77
CA THR A 47 4.31 -9.57 -0.69
C THR A 47 3.03 -10.01 -1.38
N LYS A 48 2.39 -11.11 -0.95
CA LYS A 48 1.08 -11.53 -1.47
C LYS A 48 0.00 -10.48 -1.21
N LEU A 49 0.02 -9.86 -0.03
CA LEU A 49 -0.87 -8.74 0.31
C LEU A 49 -0.68 -7.56 -0.66
N ALA A 50 0.56 -7.18 -0.94
CA ALA A 50 0.85 -6.13 -1.93
C ALA A 50 0.45 -6.54 -3.36
N ILE A 51 0.59 -7.80 -3.75
CA ILE A 51 0.08 -8.30 -5.05
C ILE A 51 -1.44 -8.17 -5.12
N PHE A 52 -2.15 -8.58 -4.07
CA PHE A 52 -3.60 -8.43 -3.99
C PHE A 52 -4.03 -6.96 -4.07
N ASP A 53 -3.37 -6.08 -3.31
CA ASP A 53 -3.60 -4.63 -3.34
C ASP A 53 -3.36 -4.05 -4.73
N ILE A 54 -2.27 -4.43 -5.40
CA ILE A 54 -1.97 -4.02 -6.79
C ILE A 54 -3.05 -4.47 -7.78
N LEU A 55 -3.62 -5.67 -7.61
CA LEU A 55 -4.75 -6.11 -8.46
C LEU A 55 -6.00 -5.25 -8.22
N VAL A 56 -6.20 -4.72 -7.01
CA VAL A 56 -7.31 -3.79 -6.72
C VAL A 56 -7.00 -2.42 -7.34
N ASP A 57 -5.79 -1.92 -7.13
CA ASP A 57 -5.26 -0.64 -7.60
C ASP A 57 -5.32 -0.49 -9.12
N ASP A 58 -4.92 -1.53 -9.86
CA ASP A 58 -4.99 -1.55 -11.32
C ASP A 58 -6.43 -1.39 -11.85
N LEU A 59 -7.47 -1.79 -11.10
CA LEU A 59 -8.88 -1.60 -11.46
C LEU A 59 -9.44 -0.23 -11.03
N ALA A 60 -8.72 0.50 -10.17
CA ALA A 60 -9.10 1.84 -9.73
C ALA A 60 -8.43 2.93 -10.58
N ASP A 61 -7.10 2.88 -10.71
CA ASP A 61 -6.29 4.04 -11.08
C ASP A 61 -5.75 4.00 -12.51
N ASN A 62 -5.50 2.81 -13.04
CA ASN A 62 -4.99 2.68 -14.39
C ASN A 62 -6.11 2.92 -15.42
N TYR A 63 -5.94 3.95 -16.25
CA TYR A 63 -6.93 4.37 -17.25
C TYR A 63 -7.36 3.28 -18.24
N THR A 64 -6.51 2.28 -18.51
CA THR A 64 -6.82 1.22 -19.49
C THR A 64 -7.49 -0.01 -18.88
N THR A 65 -7.29 -0.27 -17.59
CA THR A 65 -7.87 -1.42 -16.87
C THR A 65 -9.00 -1.06 -15.94
N ARG A 66 -9.16 0.22 -15.61
CA ARG A 66 -10.15 0.64 -14.63
C ARG A 66 -11.55 0.15 -14.98
N SER A 67 -12.24 -0.39 -13.98
CA SER A 67 -13.56 -0.98 -14.16
C SER A 67 -14.29 -1.06 -12.83
N PHE A 68 -15.37 -0.29 -12.67
CA PHE A 68 -16.15 -0.30 -11.43
C PHE A 68 -16.75 -1.67 -11.15
N SER A 69 -17.30 -2.34 -12.17
CA SER A 69 -17.96 -3.63 -12.00
C SER A 69 -16.98 -4.73 -11.58
N MET A 70 -15.73 -4.70 -12.07
CA MET A 70 -14.69 -5.62 -11.63
C MET A 70 -14.17 -5.23 -10.24
N LEU A 71 -13.93 -3.94 -9.98
CA LEU A 71 -13.49 -3.45 -8.68
C LEU A 71 -14.49 -3.83 -7.58
N GLU A 72 -15.78 -3.62 -7.80
CA GLU A 72 -16.85 -3.94 -6.85
C GLU A 72 -16.90 -5.44 -6.51
N GLN A 73 -16.63 -6.31 -7.49
CA GLN A 73 -16.54 -7.74 -7.26
C GLN A 73 -15.26 -8.13 -6.52
N LEU A 74 -14.12 -7.55 -6.91
CA LEU A 74 -12.82 -7.85 -6.31
C LEU A 74 -12.77 -7.47 -4.83
N ILE A 75 -13.24 -6.26 -4.46
CA ILE A 75 -13.24 -5.81 -3.06
C ILE A 75 -14.15 -6.63 -2.15
N LYS A 76 -15.05 -7.46 -2.71
CA LYS A 76 -15.93 -8.37 -1.96
C LYS A 76 -15.24 -9.67 -1.60
N ILE A 77 -14.17 -10.06 -2.32
CA ILE A 77 -13.45 -11.33 -2.13
C ILE A 77 -13.07 -11.57 -0.67
N PRO A 78 -12.51 -10.62 0.09
CA PRO A 78 -12.10 -10.86 1.47
C PRO A 78 -13.22 -11.20 2.45
N TRP A 79 -14.46 -10.88 2.09
CA TRP A 79 -15.65 -11.01 2.95
C TRP A 79 -16.53 -12.19 2.56
N GLN A 80 -16.27 -12.79 1.40
CA GLN A 80 -17.02 -13.94 0.92
C GLN A 80 -16.48 -15.21 1.55
N ALA A 81 -17.38 -16.14 1.86
CA ALA A 81 -16.96 -17.52 2.06
C ALA A 81 -16.26 -18.03 0.79
N LYS A 82 -15.49 -19.11 0.90
CA LYS A 82 -14.99 -19.82 -0.28
C LYS A 82 -16.17 -20.18 -1.16
N ASP A 83 -16.39 -19.39 -2.20
CA ASP A 83 -17.52 -19.55 -3.07
C ASP A 83 -17.24 -20.78 -3.94
N THR A 84 -18.20 -21.70 -3.98
CA THR A 84 -18.14 -22.87 -4.86
C THR A 84 -18.58 -22.54 -6.28
N SER A 85 -19.10 -21.34 -6.52
CA SER A 85 -19.42 -20.88 -7.87
C SER A 85 -18.13 -20.64 -8.67
N VAL A 86 -18.12 -21.06 -9.94
CA VAL A 86 -16.96 -20.89 -10.82
C VAL A 86 -16.89 -19.42 -11.19
N GLU A 87 -15.93 -18.69 -10.61
CA GLU A 87 -15.56 -17.36 -11.07
C GLU A 87 -15.09 -17.47 -12.53
N THR A 88 -15.86 -16.89 -13.45
CA THR A 88 -15.61 -17.00 -14.90
C THR A 88 -14.62 -15.97 -15.40
N ASN A 89 -14.34 -14.92 -14.61
CA ASN A 89 -13.36 -13.91 -14.98
C ASN A 89 -11.97 -14.27 -14.43
N ASP A 90 -11.01 -14.48 -15.33
CA ASP A 90 -9.64 -14.88 -14.97
C ASP A 90 -8.98 -13.93 -13.95
N TYR A 91 -9.22 -12.62 -14.07
CA TYR A 91 -8.66 -11.61 -13.17
C TYR A 91 -9.19 -11.78 -11.74
N LEU A 92 -10.51 -11.93 -11.59
CA LEU A 92 -11.15 -12.18 -10.29
C LEU A 92 -10.75 -13.55 -9.71
N GLN A 93 -10.60 -14.56 -10.56
CA GLN A 93 -10.14 -15.88 -10.14
C GLN A 93 -8.70 -15.83 -9.60
N VAL A 94 -7.80 -15.11 -10.27
CA VAL A 94 -6.43 -14.89 -9.80
C VAL A 94 -6.45 -14.12 -8.48
N ALA A 95 -7.16 -13.00 -8.39
CA ALA A 95 -7.25 -12.20 -7.16
C ALA A 95 -7.75 -13.05 -5.98
N ARG A 96 -8.75 -13.91 -6.20
CA ARG A 96 -9.26 -14.85 -5.20
C ARG A 96 -8.20 -15.85 -4.75
N LYS A 97 -7.49 -16.49 -5.68
CA LYS A 97 -6.41 -17.45 -5.35
C LYS A 97 -5.29 -16.79 -4.55
N VAL A 98 -4.88 -15.58 -4.94
CA VAL A 98 -3.87 -14.78 -4.21
C VAL A 98 -4.35 -14.50 -2.79
N TRP A 99 -5.58 -14.04 -2.64
CA TRP A 99 -6.18 -13.76 -1.33
C TRP A 99 -6.30 -15.01 -0.45
N GLU A 100 -6.78 -16.11 -1.02
CA GLU A 100 -6.95 -17.38 -0.30
C GLU A 100 -5.61 -17.96 0.16
N ASP A 101 -4.58 -17.90 -0.68
CA ASP A 101 -3.22 -18.31 -0.32
C ASP A 101 -2.65 -17.45 0.81
N LEU A 102 -2.82 -16.12 0.73
CA LEU A 102 -2.44 -15.17 1.77
C LEU A 102 -3.13 -15.49 3.10
N ILE A 103 -4.46 -15.52 3.13
CA ILE A 103 -5.20 -15.64 4.39
C ILE A 103 -5.07 -17.04 5.01
N SER A 104 -4.88 -18.08 4.20
CA SER A 104 -4.58 -19.44 4.69
C SER A 104 -3.27 -19.49 5.47
N SER A 105 -2.30 -18.65 5.13
CA SER A 105 -1.03 -18.52 5.88
C SER A 105 -1.17 -17.61 7.09
N VAL A 106 -1.71 -16.40 6.91
CA VAL A 106 -1.84 -15.38 7.98
C VAL A 106 -2.71 -15.87 9.14
N SER A 107 -3.76 -16.65 8.86
CA SER A 107 -4.63 -17.23 9.89
C SER A 107 -3.92 -18.22 10.83
N LEU A 108 -2.73 -18.71 10.46
CA LEU A 108 -1.90 -19.59 11.27
C LEU A 108 -0.91 -18.83 12.16
N TYR A 109 -0.88 -17.50 12.11
CA TYR A 109 0.01 -16.71 12.94
C TYR A 109 -0.36 -16.83 14.42
N PRO A 110 0.62 -16.85 15.34
CA PRO A 110 0.39 -17.17 16.75
C PRO A 110 -0.68 -16.32 17.43
N ARG A 111 -0.80 -15.05 17.02
CA ARG A 111 -1.73 -14.09 17.59
C ARG A 111 -2.77 -13.61 16.60
N PHE A 112 -3.03 -14.36 15.51
CA PHE A 112 -4.02 -13.96 14.50
C PHE A 112 -5.38 -13.60 15.13
N SER A 113 -5.88 -14.44 16.05
CA SER A 113 -7.18 -14.22 16.71
C SER A 113 -7.25 -12.93 17.54
N GLU A 114 -6.13 -12.45 18.08
CA GLU A 114 -6.07 -11.18 18.82
C GLU A 114 -6.16 -9.97 17.88
N PHE A 115 -5.59 -10.07 16.68
CA PHE A 115 -5.48 -8.98 15.71
C PHE A 115 -6.50 -9.06 14.56
N GLU A 116 -7.23 -10.17 14.42
CA GLU A 116 -8.14 -10.43 13.29
C GLU A 116 -9.08 -9.25 13.02
N ARG A 117 -9.71 -8.72 14.07
CA ARG A 117 -10.65 -7.59 13.93
C ARG A 117 -9.98 -6.30 13.47
N ILE A 118 -8.74 -6.08 13.89
CA ILE A 118 -7.94 -4.90 13.53
C ILE A 118 -7.49 -5.05 12.07
N PHE A 119 -6.93 -6.20 11.71
CA PHE A 119 -6.52 -6.52 10.35
C PHE A 119 -7.66 -6.33 9.35
N TYR A 120 -8.83 -6.90 9.61
CA TYR A 120 -9.98 -6.72 8.72
C TYR A 120 -10.59 -5.31 8.76
N PHE A 121 -10.39 -4.54 9.85
CA PHE A 121 -10.71 -3.12 9.86
C PHE A 121 -9.79 -2.35 8.92
N ASP A 122 -8.48 -2.58 9.00
CA ASP A 122 -7.50 -1.89 8.16
C ASP A 122 -7.61 -2.29 6.70
N LEU A 123 -7.98 -3.55 6.40
CA LEU A 123 -8.28 -3.98 5.04
C LEU A 123 -9.45 -3.20 4.44
N ARG A 124 -10.50 -2.91 5.22
CA ARG A 124 -11.58 -2.03 4.72
C ARG A 124 -11.07 -0.64 4.39
N GLN A 125 -10.13 -0.10 5.17
CA GLN A 125 -9.56 1.22 4.88
C GLN A 125 -8.78 1.22 3.57
N VAL A 126 -7.97 0.18 3.31
CA VAL A 126 -7.27 -0.03 2.03
C VAL A 126 -8.25 -0.07 0.87
N LEU A 127 -9.26 -0.94 0.94
CA LEU A 127 -10.24 -1.10 -0.16
C LEU A 127 -11.11 0.16 -0.34
N SER A 128 -11.38 0.91 0.74
CA SER A 128 -12.06 2.20 0.65
C SER A 128 -11.22 3.25 -0.05
N SER A 129 -9.89 3.23 0.14
CA SER A 129 -8.97 4.09 -0.61
C SER A 129 -9.05 3.80 -2.11
N MET A 130 -9.13 2.52 -2.50
CA MET A 130 -9.24 2.13 -3.92
C MET A 130 -10.56 2.60 -4.54
N LEU A 131 -11.67 2.52 -3.80
CA LEU A 131 -12.95 3.09 -4.23
C LEU A 131 -12.88 4.61 -4.38
N TYR A 132 -12.28 5.31 -3.41
CA TYR A 132 -12.05 6.76 -3.52
C TYR A 132 -11.22 7.10 -4.77
N SER A 133 -10.16 6.33 -5.01
CA SER A 133 -9.27 6.49 -6.16
C SER A 133 -10.00 6.36 -7.49
N TYR A 134 -10.85 5.33 -7.63
CA TYR A 134 -11.73 5.15 -8.79
C TYR A 134 -12.65 6.35 -9.00
N LEU A 135 -13.36 6.78 -7.94
CA LEU A 135 -14.32 7.89 -8.03
C LEU A 135 -13.65 9.24 -8.29
N ALA A 136 -12.47 9.49 -7.72
CA ALA A 136 -11.68 10.69 -8.03
C ALA A 136 -11.40 10.75 -9.53
N ASN A 137 -11.08 9.60 -10.12
CA ASN A 137 -10.74 9.48 -11.51
C ASN A 137 -11.91 9.50 -12.49
N THR A 138 -13.11 9.07 -12.09
CA THR A 138 -14.27 9.01 -13.00
C THR A 138 -15.31 10.11 -12.74
N GLU A 139 -15.56 10.42 -11.46
CA GLU A 139 -16.61 11.35 -11.03
C GLU A 139 -16.06 12.73 -10.65
N GLY A 140 -14.75 12.87 -10.49
CA GLY A 140 -14.12 14.15 -10.15
C GLY A 140 -14.38 14.61 -8.72
N ILE A 141 -14.45 13.67 -7.78
CA ILE A 141 -14.67 13.97 -6.35
C ILE A 141 -13.40 14.41 -5.62
N GLU A 142 -12.26 14.45 -6.31
CA GLU A 142 -10.96 14.66 -5.70
C GLU A 142 -10.88 16.00 -4.98
N ASN A 143 -10.41 15.96 -3.73
CA ASN A 143 -10.23 17.17 -2.94
C ASN A 143 -9.10 17.01 -1.94
N PRO A 144 -8.55 18.11 -1.41
CA PRO A 144 -7.31 18.08 -0.65
C PRO A 144 -7.45 17.36 0.69
N VAL A 145 -8.67 17.40 1.26
CA VAL A 145 -8.97 16.84 2.58
C VAL A 145 -9.09 15.32 2.46
N GLU A 146 -9.93 14.85 1.55
CA GLU A 146 -10.16 13.41 1.35
C GLU A 146 -8.96 12.73 0.70
N THR A 147 -8.30 13.35 -0.28
CA THR A 147 -7.07 12.79 -0.87
C THR A 147 -6.00 12.61 0.20
N ASN A 148 -5.83 13.57 1.12
CA ASN A 148 -4.87 13.43 2.21
C ASN A 148 -5.26 12.36 3.24
N PHE A 149 -6.54 12.01 3.33
CA PHE A 149 -7.05 10.97 4.20
C PHE A 149 -6.89 9.59 3.54
N TYR A 150 -7.49 9.38 2.37
CA TYR A 150 -7.57 8.07 1.72
C TYR A 150 -6.26 7.62 1.11
N SER A 151 -5.53 8.49 0.40
CA SER A 151 -4.45 8.06 -0.52
C SER A 151 -3.37 7.22 0.15
N SER A 152 -3.09 7.47 1.44
CA SER A 152 -2.05 6.74 2.16
C SER A 152 -2.37 5.27 2.43
N TYR A 153 -3.66 4.90 2.48
CA TYR A 153 -4.06 3.53 2.79
C TYR A 153 -3.70 2.55 1.67
N GLY A 154 -3.58 3.00 0.41
CA GLY A 154 -3.14 2.17 -0.72
C GLY A 154 -1.68 1.69 -0.69
N CYS A 155 -0.96 1.82 0.43
CA CYS A 155 0.37 1.22 0.61
C CYS A 155 0.38 0.06 1.61
N VAL A 156 -0.78 -0.30 2.17
CA VAL A 156 -1.01 -1.46 3.07
C VAL A 156 -0.05 -1.57 4.27
N VAL A 157 0.58 -0.47 4.68
CA VAL A 157 1.62 -0.49 5.73
C VAL A 157 1.05 -0.82 7.09
N GLU A 158 -0.13 -0.29 7.43
CA GLU A 158 -0.79 -0.63 8.70
C GLU A 158 -1.11 -2.13 8.78
N LEU A 159 -1.64 -2.72 7.69
CA LEU A 159 -1.85 -4.17 7.61
C LEU A 159 -0.56 -4.99 7.74
N ALA A 160 0.52 -4.54 7.08
CA ALA A 160 1.82 -5.19 7.19
C ALA A 160 2.36 -5.15 8.63
N ILE A 161 2.08 -4.06 9.38
CA ILE A 161 2.42 -3.97 10.80
C ILE A 161 1.52 -4.86 11.65
N ASP A 162 0.23 -4.97 11.36
CA ASP A 162 -0.65 -5.93 12.04
C ASP A 162 -0.11 -7.36 11.92
N MET A 163 0.34 -7.75 10.72
CA MET A 163 0.98 -9.05 10.47
C MET A 163 2.26 -9.25 11.30
N ASP A 164 3.05 -8.19 11.52
CA ASP A 164 4.22 -8.26 12.41
C ASP A 164 3.82 -8.46 13.85
N LEU A 165 2.79 -7.75 14.31
CA LEU A 165 2.27 -7.85 15.67
C LEU A 165 1.66 -9.24 15.92
N MET A 166 0.99 -9.83 14.93
CA MET A 166 0.52 -11.22 14.96
C MET A 166 1.65 -12.23 15.19
N CYS A 167 2.88 -11.89 14.77
CA CYS A 167 4.09 -12.67 14.95
C CYS A 167 4.99 -12.19 16.12
N SER A 168 4.50 -11.26 16.95
CA SER A 168 5.28 -10.64 18.04
C SER A 168 4.71 -11.04 19.41
N PRO A 169 5.15 -12.17 20.00
CA PRO A 169 4.61 -12.68 21.27
C PRO A 169 4.88 -11.75 22.46
N ALA A 170 5.89 -10.89 22.38
CA ALA A 170 6.26 -9.96 23.46
C ALA A 170 5.46 -8.65 23.46
N PHE A 171 4.66 -8.35 22.43
CA PHE A 171 3.94 -7.08 22.33
C PHE A 171 2.76 -7.01 23.30
N ASP A 172 2.69 -5.94 24.10
CA ASP A 172 1.58 -5.67 25.02
C ASP A 172 0.44 -4.94 24.29
N MET A 173 -0.74 -5.56 24.25
CA MET A 173 -1.94 -4.98 23.63
C MET A 173 -2.37 -3.64 24.22
N LYS A 174 -1.97 -3.31 25.45
CA LYS A 174 -2.22 -1.98 26.05
C LYS A 174 -1.48 -0.87 25.29
N GLU A 175 -0.43 -1.20 24.54
CA GLU A 175 0.36 -0.27 23.73
C GLU A 175 -0.11 -0.21 22.27
N LEU A 176 -1.25 -0.83 21.93
CA LEU A 176 -1.79 -0.80 20.57
C LEU A 176 -2.04 0.63 20.06
N GLY A 177 -2.59 1.53 20.88
CA GLY A 177 -2.83 2.92 20.49
C GLY A 177 -1.55 3.66 20.03
N PRO A 178 -0.51 3.70 20.87
CA PRO A 178 0.81 4.22 20.46
C PRO A 178 1.39 3.54 19.22
N MET A 179 1.33 2.21 19.14
CA MET A 179 1.84 1.46 17.98
C MET A 179 1.08 1.82 16.68
N ARG A 180 -0.24 1.99 16.76
CA ARG A 180 -1.08 2.44 15.64
C ARG A 180 -0.73 3.85 15.18
N THR A 181 -0.31 4.72 16.10
CA THR A 181 0.17 6.07 15.76
C THR A 181 1.46 5.99 14.94
N VAL A 182 2.41 5.13 15.33
CA VAL A 182 3.62 4.85 14.56
C VAL A 182 3.26 4.28 13.18
N ALA A 183 2.37 3.28 13.14
CA ALA A 183 1.94 2.63 11.90
C ALA A 183 1.30 3.61 10.91
N SER A 184 0.40 4.46 11.36
CA SER A 184 -0.27 5.45 10.51
C SER A 184 0.68 6.52 9.96
N LEU A 185 1.68 6.93 10.74
CA LEU A 185 2.73 7.83 10.26
C LEU A 185 3.65 7.12 9.25
N ALA A 186 4.05 5.88 9.53
CA ALA A 186 4.85 5.05 8.62
C ALA A 186 4.15 4.86 7.27
N GLN A 187 2.84 4.59 7.28
CA GLN A 187 2.02 4.50 6.09
C GLN A 187 2.05 5.77 5.25
N LYS A 188 1.93 6.95 5.89
CA LYS A 188 2.01 8.24 5.19
C LYS A 188 3.38 8.51 4.59
N ILE A 189 4.45 8.04 5.25
CA ILE A 189 5.82 8.15 4.73
C ILE A 189 5.99 7.24 3.51
N ALA A 190 5.60 5.97 3.62
CA ALA A 190 5.66 5.01 2.52
C ALA A 190 4.84 5.47 1.31
N HIS A 191 3.65 6.03 1.54
CA HIS A 191 2.83 6.61 0.48
C HIS A 191 3.51 7.78 -0.23
N ILE A 192 4.16 8.69 0.50
CA ILE A 192 4.92 9.77 -0.11
C ILE A 192 6.11 9.21 -0.92
N ALA A 193 6.81 8.22 -0.37
CA ALA A 193 7.92 7.56 -1.07
C ALA A 193 7.46 6.91 -2.38
N ASN A 194 6.34 6.18 -2.34
CA ASN A 194 5.71 5.61 -3.51
C ASN A 194 5.30 6.70 -4.51
N LEU A 195 4.53 7.69 -4.09
CA LEU A 195 4.08 8.82 -4.92
C LEU A 195 5.24 9.50 -5.66
N LEU A 196 6.34 9.82 -4.98
CA LEU A 196 7.49 10.50 -5.58
C LEU A 196 8.18 9.65 -6.66
N THR A 197 7.99 8.34 -6.62
CA THR A 197 8.50 7.40 -7.62
C THR A 197 7.51 7.18 -8.76
N THR A 198 6.21 7.22 -8.48
CA THR A 198 5.17 6.71 -9.39
C THR A 198 4.43 7.80 -10.16
N TYR A 199 4.39 9.03 -9.65
CA TYR A 199 3.67 10.13 -10.30
C TYR A 199 4.03 10.37 -11.77
N PRO A 200 5.28 10.12 -12.24
CA PRO A 200 5.59 10.32 -13.66
C PRO A 200 4.83 9.37 -14.58
N SER A 201 4.62 8.13 -14.14
CA SER A 201 3.82 7.13 -14.87
C SER A 201 2.33 7.40 -14.68
N GLU A 202 1.90 7.74 -13.46
CA GLU A 202 0.50 8.10 -13.16
C GLU A 202 0.03 9.30 -14.00
N LEU A 203 0.91 10.27 -14.30
CA LEU A 203 0.60 11.39 -15.19
C LEU A 203 0.24 10.90 -16.61
N VAL A 204 0.96 9.90 -17.11
CA VAL A 204 0.70 9.28 -18.41
C VAL A 204 -0.61 8.51 -18.39
N GLU A 205 -0.86 7.83 -17.27
CA GLU A 205 -2.08 7.09 -17.00
C GLU A 205 -3.27 7.99 -16.66
N ARG A 206 -3.08 9.32 -16.64
CA ARG A 206 -4.13 10.31 -16.35
C ARG A 206 -4.79 10.10 -14.99
N ASP A 207 -4.03 9.59 -14.03
CA ASP A 207 -4.51 9.33 -12.68
C ASP A 207 -4.54 10.63 -11.86
N VAL A 208 -5.75 11.12 -11.58
CA VAL A 208 -5.95 12.34 -10.79
C VAL A 208 -6.10 12.06 -9.30
N SER A 209 -6.17 10.79 -8.88
CA SER A 209 -6.15 10.41 -7.46
C SER A 209 -4.78 10.71 -6.84
N SER A 210 -3.70 10.62 -7.66
CA SER A 210 -2.34 10.97 -7.30
C SER A 210 -2.23 12.37 -6.67
N PRO A 211 -1.85 12.49 -5.39
CA PRO A 211 -1.85 13.76 -4.67
C PRO A 211 -1.03 14.89 -5.32
N ILE A 212 0.07 14.57 -6.02
CA ILE A 212 0.93 15.57 -6.67
C ILE A 212 0.30 16.06 -7.97
N ILE A 213 -0.37 15.20 -8.72
CA ILE A 213 -1.12 15.55 -9.93
C ILE A 213 -2.33 16.42 -9.55
N SER A 214 -3.12 15.98 -8.57
CA SER A 214 -4.24 16.76 -8.01
C SER A 214 -3.78 18.14 -7.52
N LEU A 215 -2.65 18.21 -6.81
CA LEU A 215 -2.09 19.50 -6.37
C LEU A 215 -1.65 20.38 -7.53
N ALA A 216 -1.03 19.82 -8.56
CA ALA A 216 -0.60 20.56 -9.75
C ALA A 216 -1.79 21.15 -10.50
N MET A 217 -2.87 20.38 -10.67
CA MET A 217 -4.12 20.85 -11.27
C MET A 217 -4.75 21.99 -10.46
N ARG A 218 -4.88 21.82 -9.13
CA ARG A 218 -5.43 22.86 -8.25
C ARG A 218 -4.60 24.14 -8.21
N LYS A 219 -3.29 24.03 -8.42
CA LYS A 219 -2.38 25.20 -8.52
C LYS A 219 -2.33 25.80 -9.93
N GLY A 220 -3.05 25.24 -10.90
CA GLY A 220 -3.03 25.68 -12.29
C GLY A 220 -1.69 25.46 -13.00
N LEU A 221 -0.85 24.55 -12.51
CA LEU A 221 0.45 24.21 -13.14
C LEU A 221 0.27 23.35 -14.40
N ILE A 222 -0.81 22.57 -14.41
CA ILE A 222 -1.27 21.76 -15.53
C ILE A 222 -2.79 21.85 -15.63
N ARG A 223 -3.34 21.66 -16.82
CA ARG A 223 -4.77 21.48 -17.08
C ARG A 223 -5.11 20.02 -17.34
N LYS A 224 -6.39 19.67 -17.29
CA LYS A 224 -6.88 18.29 -17.50
C LYS A 224 -6.50 17.76 -18.89
N GLU A 225 -6.45 18.62 -19.89
CA GLU A 225 -6.09 18.25 -21.27
C GLU A 225 -4.60 17.92 -21.42
N GLU A 226 -3.77 18.36 -20.47
CA GLU A 226 -2.33 18.06 -20.45
C GLU A 226 -2.03 16.71 -19.76
N LEU A 227 -3.02 16.02 -19.19
CA LEU A 227 -2.86 14.68 -18.65
C LEU A 227 -2.55 13.69 -19.79
N GLY A 228 -1.53 12.85 -19.59
CA GLY A 228 -0.97 11.99 -20.62
C GLY A 228 0.30 12.55 -21.27
N ASP A 229 0.58 13.86 -21.15
CA ASP A 229 1.74 14.49 -21.78
C ASP A 229 2.95 14.55 -20.84
N LYS A 230 4.00 13.78 -21.14
CA LYS A 230 5.24 13.80 -20.35
C LYS A 230 5.95 15.16 -20.37
N ALA A 231 5.66 16.03 -21.33
CA ALA A 231 6.28 17.36 -21.42
C ALA A 231 5.95 18.26 -20.22
N VAL A 232 4.87 17.98 -19.48
CA VAL A 232 4.51 18.76 -18.28
C VAL A 232 5.16 18.25 -16.98
N LEU A 233 5.85 17.10 -17.00
CA LEU A 233 6.54 16.55 -15.82
C LEU A 233 7.46 17.54 -15.09
N PRO A 234 8.28 18.37 -15.78
CA PRO A 234 9.13 19.36 -15.10
C PRO A 234 8.36 20.43 -14.32
N ARG A 235 7.05 20.58 -14.56
CA ARG A 235 6.18 21.48 -13.77
C ARG A 235 5.75 20.83 -12.47
N LEU A 236 5.46 19.52 -12.48
CA LEU A 236 5.09 18.73 -11.29
C LEU A 236 6.29 18.51 -10.37
N SER A 237 7.48 18.30 -10.91
CA SER A 237 8.69 18.07 -10.10
C SER A 237 9.00 19.21 -9.11
N LYS A 238 8.57 20.44 -9.43
CA LYS A 238 8.63 21.62 -8.55
C LYS A 238 7.80 21.48 -7.28
N LEU A 239 6.88 20.51 -7.21
CA LEU A 239 6.05 20.22 -6.04
C LEU A 239 6.65 19.12 -5.16
N GLU A 240 7.63 18.34 -5.64
CA GLU A 240 8.19 17.21 -4.88
C GLU A 240 8.68 17.62 -3.49
N TRP A 241 9.28 18.81 -3.37
CA TRP A 241 9.80 19.31 -2.09
C TRP A 241 8.71 19.41 -1.00
N ILE A 242 7.46 19.70 -1.39
CA ILE A 242 6.32 19.80 -0.46
C ILE A 242 6.10 18.43 0.19
N PHE A 243 6.11 17.38 -0.62
CA PHE A 243 5.91 16.00 -0.17
C PHE A 243 7.13 15.50 0.61
N LYS A 244 8.36 15.74 0.13
CA LYS A 244 9.60 15.39 0.85
C LYS A 244 9.62 16.02 2.26
N ASN A 245 9.34 17.32 2.39
CA ASN A 245 9.28 17.99 3.69
C ASN A 245 8.19 17.42 4.62
N LYS A 246 7.06 17.01 4.03
CA LYS A 246 5.98 16.35 4.77
C LYS A 246 6.40 14.98 5.29
N ALA A 247 7.08 14.17 4.49
CA ALA A 247 7.65 12.89 4.91
C ALA A 247 8.65 13.07 6.06
N TYR A 248 9.60 14.00 5.97
CA TYR A 248 10.52 14.30 7.08
C TYR A 248 9.83 14.79 8.35
N THR A 249 8.70 15.49 8.22
CA THR A 249 7.88 15.86 9.38
C THR A 249 7.22 14.65 10.02
N TYR A 250 6.72 13.70 9.24
CA TYR A 250 6.21 12.44 9.76
C TYR A 250 7.30 11.58 10.39
N ILE A 251 8.50 11.50 9.79
CA ILE A 251 9.65 10.76 10.35
C ILE A 251 10.00 11.29 11.75
N ARG A 252 10.06 12.62 11.92
CA ARG A 252 10.30 13.24 13.23
C ARG A 252 9.23 12.86 14.26
N ARG A 253 7.95 12.84 13.85
CA ARG A 253 6.86 12.40 14.73
C ARG A 253 6.96 10.92 15.07
N VAL A 254 7.36 10.05 14.14
CA VAL A 254 7.62 8.63 14.44
C VAL A 254 8.69 8.51 15.52
N ALA A 255 9.77 9.29 15.45
CA ALA A 255 10.84 9.29 16.45
C ALA A 255 10.38 9.74 17.86
N GLU A 256 9.27 10.47 17.95
CA GLU A 256 8.62 10.83 19.22
C GLU A 256 7.82 9.64 19.76
N TYR A 257 6.94 9.05 18.93
CA TYR A 257 6.01 8.00 19.33
C TYR A 257 6.66 6.61 19.47
N GLU A 258 7.76 6.31 18.78
CA GLU A 258 8.46 5.02 18.91
C GLU A 258 8.99 4.78 20.34
N LYS A 259 9.11 5.84 21.15
CA LYS A 259 9.52 5.79 22.56
C LYS A 259 8.37 5.42 23.51
N GLU A 260 7.13 5.53 23.05
CA GLU A 260 5.93 5.22 23.83
C GLU A 260 5.60 3.71 23.82
N VAL A 261 6.06 2.98 22.80
CA VAL A 261 6.00 1.52 22.74
C VAL A 261 7.19 0.95 23.53
N ARG A 262 6.91 0.24 24.63
CA ARG A 262 7.94 -0.28 25.56
C ARG A 262 8.03 -1.79 25.55
N SER A 263 6.92 -2.47 25.25
CA SER A 263 6.86 -3.92 25.11
C SER A 263 7.73 -4.43 23.97
N LEU A 264 7.97 -3.60 22.94
CA LEU A 264 8.91 -3.84 21.85
C LEU A 264 9.87 -2.67 21.72
N ASN A 265 11.17 -2.96 21.61
CA ASN A 265 12.15 -1.92 21.30
C ASN A 265 12.13 -1.61 19.79
N ILE A 266 11.30 -0.65 19.39
CA ILE A 266 11.23 -0.12 18.03
C ILE A 266 12.01 1.19 17.87
N ARG A 267 12.93 1.50 18.79
CA ARG A 267 13.75 2.72 18.68
C ARG A 267 14.63 2.67 17.45
N GLY A 268 14.70 3.79 16.73
CA GLY A 268 15.39 3.89 15.45
C GLY A 268 14.54 3.46 14.25
N PHE A 269 13.27 3.06 14.45
CA PHE A 269 12.36 2.74 13.35
C PHE A 269 12.16 3.95 12.42
N SER A 270 12.16 5.18 12.97
CA SER A 270 12.19 6.41 12.16
C SER A 270 13.38 6.48 11.19
N GLY A 271 14.53 5.89 11.55
CA GLY A 271 15.72 5.82 10.70
C GLY A 271 15.52 4.88 9.50
N TYR A 272 14.92 3.71 9.72
CA TYR A 272 14.52 2.81 8.64
C TYR A 272 13.53 3.48 7.67
N LEU A 273 12.59 4.28 8.18
CA LEU A 273 11.65 5.02 7.34
C LEU A 273 12.32 6.15 6.53
N ALA A 274 13.40 6.74 7.04
CA ALA A 274 14.21 7.69 6.29
C ALA A 274 14.98 6.98 5.15
N GLU A 275 15.61 5.84 5.43
CA GLU A 275 16.30 5.03 4.41
C GLU A 275 15.30 4.47 3.37
N LEU A 276 14.07 4.14 3.78
CA LEU A 276 13.02 3.70 2.86
C LEU A 276 12.73 4.77 1.80
N LEU A 277 12.68 6.05 2.20
CA LEU A 277 12.45 7.17 1.29
C LEU A 277 13.53 7.24 0.20
N GLU A 278 14.79 6.99 0.57
CA GLU A 278 15.93 6.95 -0.37
C GLU A 278 15.88 5.71 -1.27
N ARG A 279 15.54 4.54 -0.73
CA ARG A 279 15.42 3.29 -1.49
C ARG A 279 14.33 3.34 -2.57
N PHE A 280 13.21 4.01 -2.30
CA PHE A 280 12.14 4.19 -3.28
C PHE A 280 12.60 5.02 -4.49
N GLU A 281 13.48 6.01 -4.31
CA GLU A 281 14.03 6.77 -5.43
C GLU A 281 14.81 5.86 -6.40
N GLY A 282 15.52 4.86 -5.87
CA GLY A 282 16.24 3.85 -6.65
C GLY A 282 15.35 2.84 -7.40
N SER A 283 14.07 2.71 -7.03
CA SER A 283 13.13 1.75 -7.64
C SER A 283 12.44 2.26 -8.91
N ARG A 284 12.65 3.53 -9.30
CA ARG A 284 11.96 4.18 -10.44
C ARG A 284 12.07 3.42 -11.77
N SER A 285 13.13 2.65 -11.98
CA SER A 285 13.34 1.88 -13.22
C SER A 285 12.68 0.49 -13.24
N LEU A 286 12.15 0.03 -12.11
CA LEU A 286 11.61 -1.33 -11.96
C LEU A 286 10.10 -1.42 -12.21
N ARG A 287 9.43 -0.27 -12.39
CA ARG A 287 7.97 -0.18 -12.54
C ARG A 287 7.55 0.00 -13.99
#